data_AF-A0A7V1XYX2-F1
#
_entry.id   AF-A0A7V1XYX2-F1
#
_cell.length_a   1.000
_cell.length_b   1.000
_cell.length_c   1.000
_cell.angle_alpha   90.00
_cell.angle_beta   90.00
_cell.angle_gamma   90.00
#
_symmetry.space_group_name_H-M   'P 1'
#
loop_
_entity.id
_entity.type
_entity.pdbx_description
1 polymer ?
#
loop_
_entity_poly.entity_id
_entity_poly.type
_entity_poly.pdbx_seq_one_letter_code
_entity_poly.pdbx_strand_id
1 'polypeptide(L)'
;MNNLTALLAQAEGGSPLIGLLPLVFIFVIFYFLLIRPQQKRQKEWAAKLETLKSGDRVVTSGGIKGTIIAVKDDCFHLRVPPDNLRLEVVKSSVVSVAVEEKAS
;
A
#
# COMPACT_ATOMS: atom_id res chain seq x y z
N MET A 1 2.59 5.39 -50.22
CA MET A 1 1.79 6.50 -49.66
C MET A 1 0.35 6.22 -50.04
N ASN A 2 -0.48 5.56 -49.22
CA ASN A 2 -1.41 6.29 -48.33
C ASN A 2 -2.28 5.31 -47.51
N ASN A 3 -1.67 4.32 -46.87
CA ASN A 3 -2.35 3.43 -45.90
C ASN A 3 -2.66 4.13 -44.56
N LEU A 4 -2.12 5.33 -44.31
CA LEU A 4 -2.47 6.15 -43.14
C LEU A 4 -3.82 6.88 -43.27
N THR A 5 -4.22 7.31 -44.47
CA THR A 5 -5.50 8.03 -44.66
C THR A 5 -6.71 7.09 -44.69
N ALA A 6 -6.53 5.81 -45.04
CA ALA A 6 -7.62 4.81 -45.01
C ALA A 6 -8.02 4.39 -43.59
N LEU A 7 -7.10 4.48 -42.60
CA LEU A 7 -7.39 4.16 -41.20
C LEU A 7 -8.18 5.29 -40.51
N LEU A 8 -7.98 6.54 -40.94
CA LEU A 8 -8.73 7.70 -40.43
C LEU A 8 -10.14 7.83 -41.03
N ALA A 9 -10.35 7.34 -42.27
CA ALA A 9 -11.68 7.34 -42.90
C ALA A 9 -12.65 6.27 -42.34
N GLN A 10 -12.16 5.28 -41.59
CA GLN A 10 -13.03 4.35 -40.84
C GLN A 10 -13.53 4.91 -39.51
N ALA A 11 -13.17 6.16 -39.17
CA ALA A 11 -13.61 6.84 -37.95
C ALA A 11 -14.83 7.78 -38.16
N GLU A 12 -15.40 7.87 -39.37
CA GLU A 12 -16.49 8.82 -39.69
C GLU A 12 -17.90 8.19 -39.82
N GLY A 13 -18.11 6.95 -39.35
CA GLY A 13 -19.39 6.24 -39.54
C GLY A 13 -20.09 5.72 -38.28
N GLY A 14 -19.55 5.96 -37.08
CA GLY A 14 -20.12 5.47 -35.82
C GLY A 14 -20.63 6.61 -34.95
N SER A 15 -21.87 6.53 -34.45
CA SER A 15 -22.45 7.50 -33.50
C SER A 15 -21.42 7.94 -32.44
N PRO A 16 -21.34 9.23 -32.06
CA PRO A 16 -20.37 9.72 -31.07
C PRO A 16 -20.41 8.96 -29.72
N LEU A 17 -21.54 8.32 -29.41
CA LEU A 17 -21.68 7.37 -28.29
C LEU A 17 -20.82 6.09 -28.44
N ILE A 18 -20.69 5.57 -29.66
CA ILE A 18 -19.88 4.38 -29.99
C ILE A 18 -18.38 4.74 -29.99
N GLY A 19 -18.02 5.95 -30.41
CA GLY A 19 -16.63 6.44 -30.37
C GLY A 19 -16.11 6.76 -28.95
N LEU A 20 -17.00 7.11 -28.03
CA LEU A 20 -16.66 7.40 -26.63
C LEU A 20 -16.55 6.12 -25.77
N LEU A 21 -17.12 5.00 -26.25
CA LEU A 21 -17.07 3.69 -25.60
C LEU A 21 -15.62 3.19 -25.32
N PRO A 22 -14.68 3.16 -26.29
CA PRO A 22 -13.31 2.73 -26.02
C PRO A 22 -12.55 3.63 -25.04
N LEU A 23 -12.82 4.95 -25.04
CA LEU A 23 -12.19 5.88 -24.11
C LEU A 23 -12.64 5.63 -22.66
N VAL A 24 -13.96 5.48 -22.44
CA VAL A 24 -14.51 5.15 -21.11
C VAL A 24 -14.03 3.78 -20.64
N PHE A 25 -13.97 2.80 -21.54
CA PHE A 25 -13.51 1.45 -21.21
C PHE A 25 -12.07 1.44 -20.69
N ILE A 26 -11.17 2.20 -21.32
CA ILE A 26 -9.79 2.38 -20.87
C ILE A 26 -9.76 3.03 -19.48
N PHE A 27 -10.52 4.11 -19.26
CA PHE A 27 -10.60 4.76 -17.94
C PHE A 27 -11.11 3.81 -16.85
N VAL A 28 -12.14 3.01 -17.14
CA VAL A 28 -12.68 2.02 -16.20
C VAL A 28 -11.63 0.95 -15.86
N ILE A 29 -10.90 0.44 -16.86
CA ILE A 29 -9.83 -0.54 -16.63
C ILE A 29 -8.73 0.05 -15.75
N PHE A 30 -8.19 1.24 -16.10
CA PHE A 30 -7.13 1.88 -15.30
C PHE A 30 -7.58 2.23 -13.88
N TYR A 31 -8.81 2.72 -13.72
CA TYR A 31 -9.42 2.97 -12.41
C TYR A 31 -9.46 1.69 -11.57
N PHE A 32 -9.98 0.60 -12.16
CA PHE A 32 -10.11 -0.67 -11.46
C PHE A 32 -8.75 -1.31 -11.15
N LEU A 33 -7.78 -1.16 -12.06
CA LEU A 33 -6.42 -1.68 -11.90
C LEU A 33 -5.61 -0.91 -10.86
N LEU A 34 -5.85 0.38 -10.61
CA LEU A 34 -5.06 1.16 -9.65
C LEU A 34 -5.69 1.19 -8.24
N ILE A 35 -7.03 1.32 -8.16
CA ILE A 35 -7.73 1.39 -6.86
C ILE A 35 -7.77 0.04 -6.15
N ARG A 36 -7.99 -1.06 -6.89
CA ARG A 36 -8.02 -2.40 -6.30
C ARG A 36 -6.70 -2.78 -5.62
N PRO A 37 -5.51 -2.66 -6.24
CA PRO A 37 -4.26 -3.00 -5.57
C PRO A 37 -3.94 -2.05 -4.42
N GLN A 38 -4.33 -0.78 -4.50
CA GLN A 38 -4.10 0.17 -3.41
C GLN A 38 -4.89 -0.22 -2.15
N GLN A 39 -6.18 -0.52 -2.30
CA GLN A 39 -7.01 -0.99 -1.19
C GLN A 39 -6.49 -2.32 -0.62
N LYS A 40 -6.03 -3.23 -1.48
CA LYS A 40 -5.46 -4.51 -1.04
C LYS A 40 -4.22 -4.29 -0.17
N ARG A 41 -3.29 -3.44 -0.61
CA ARG A 41 -2.07 -3.10 0.16
C ARG A 41 -2.38 -2.44 1.50
N GLN A 42 -3.36 -1.54 1.55
CA GLN A 42 -3.78 -0.89 2.80
C GLN A 42 -4.38 -1.90 3.79
N LYS A 43 -5.26 -2.79 3.31
CA LYS A 43 -5.85 -3.86 4.14
C LYS A 43 -4.80 -4.83 4.64
N GLU A 44 -3.88 -5.26 3.77
CA GLU A 44 -2.76 -6.12 4.15
C GLU A 44 -1.83 -5.45 5.16
N TRP A 45 -1.59 -4.14 5.05
CA TRP A 45 -0.82 -3.38 6.04
C TRP A 45 -1.55 -3.35 7.38
N ALA A 46 -2.83 -2.97 7.40
CA ALA A 46 -3.63 -2.93 8.62
C ALA A 46 -3.64 -4.30 9.34
N ALA A 47 -3.86 -5.38 8.58
CA ALA A 47 -3.82 -6.74 9.12
C ALA A 47 -2.44 -7.10 9.73
N LYS A 48 -1.33 -6.66 9.13
CA LYS A 48 0.01 -6.86 9.72
C LYS A 48 0.18 -6.12 11.04
N LEU A 49 -0.37 -4.91 11.18
CA LEU A 49 -0.29 -4.15 12.43
C LEU A 49 -1.10 -4.82 13.56
N GLU A 50 -2.20 -5.49 13.22
CA GLU A 50 -3.01 -6.26 14.19
C GLU A 50 -2.31 -7.53 14.67
N THR A 51 -1.38 -8.09 13.90
CA THR A 51 -0.60 -9.26 14.34
C THR A 51 0.46 -8.94 15.39
N LEU A 52 0.78 -7.66 15.58
CA LEU A 52 1.81 -7.20 16.52
C LEU A 52 1.33 -7.32 17.97
N LYS A 53 2.17 -7.91 18.84
CA LYS A 53 1.89 -8.10 20.26
C LYS A 53 2.98 -7.51 21.13
N SER A 54 2.65 -7.31 22.41
CA SER A 54 3.65 -6.99 23.43
C SER A 54 4.72 -8.09 23.46
N GLY A 55 5.99 -7.69 23.47
CA GLY A 55 7.14 -8.58 23.38
C GLY A 55 7.79 -8.62 21.99
N ASP A 56 7.09 -8.20 20.94
CA ASP A 56 7.65 -8.22 19.59
C ASP A 56 8.70 -7.13 19.41
N ARG A 57 9.80 -7.50 18.75
CA ARG A 57 10.81 -6.53 18.31
C ARG A 57 10.38 -5.98 16.95
N VAL A 58 10.30 -4.66 16.85
CA VAL A 58 9.85 -3.99 15.63
C VAL A 58 10.81 -2.91 15.21
N VAL A 59 10.74 -2.56 13.92
CA VAL A 59 11.45 -1.43 13.35
C VAL A 59 10.42 -0.41 12.87
N THR A 60 10.58 0.82 13.34
CA THR A 60 9.78 1.95 12.87
C THR A 60 10.30 2.45 11.52
N SER A 61 9.47 3.19 10.79
CA SER A 61 9.81 3.83 9.51
C SER A 61 11.04 4.74 9.57
N GLY A 62 11.32 5.32 10.75
CA GLY A 62 12.52 6.13 10.99
C GLY A 62 13.79 5.31 11.28
N GLY A 63 13.76 3.98 11.19
CA GLY A 63 14.91 3.10 11.46
C GLY A 63 15.13 2.79 12.94
N ILE A 64 14.25 3.26 13.84
CA ILE A 64 14.36 2.98 15.28
C ILE A 64 13.92 1.53 15.53
N LYS A 65 14.79 0.77 16.19
CA LYS A 65 14.53 -0.61 16.62
C LYS A 65 14.16 -0.62 18.10
N GLY A 66 13.08 -1.30 18.44
CA GLY A 66 12.64 -1.41 19.83
C GLY A 66 11.73 -2.60 20.05
N THR A 67 11.37 -2.84 21.30
CA THR A 67 10.44 -3.89 21.71
C THR A 67 9.12 -3.30 22.16
N ILE A 68 8.00 -3.83 21.69
CA ILE A 68 6.66 -3.40 22.11
C ILE A 68 6.46 -3.80 23.58
N ILE A 69 6.21 -2.83 24.45
CA ILE A 69 5.92 -3.07 25.86
C ILE A 69 4.42 -2.96 26.16
N ALA A 70 3.68 -2.18 25.38
CA ALA A 70 2.23 -2.09 25.47
C ALA A 70 1.61 -1.73 24.11
N VAL A 71 0.44 -2.28 23.86
CA VAL A 71 -0.40 -2.01 22.69
C VAL A 71 -1.59 -1.17 23.15
N LYS A 72 -1.75 0.03 22.59
CA LYS A 72 -2.99 0.82 22.69
C LYS A 72 -3.75 0.78 21.36
N ASP A 73 -4.89 1.44 21.26
CA ASP A 73 -5.72 1.43 20.06
C ASP A 73 -5.05 2.13 18.86
N ASP A 74 -4.46 3.32 19.07
CA ASP A 74 -3.81 4.09 17.98
C ASP A 74 -2.29 4.10 18.04
N CYS A 75 -1.70 3.70 19.17
CA CYS A 75 -0.26 3.79 19.42
C CYS A 75 0.33 2.51 20.03
N PHE A 76 1.62 2.31 19.81
CA PHE A 76 2.44 1.34 20.52
C PHE A 76 3.41 2.06 21.45
N HIS A 77 3.58 1.51 22.66
CA HIS A 77 4.67 1.90 23.55
C HIS A 77 5.85 0.99 23.24
N LEU A 78 6.95 1.60 22.80
CA LEU A 78 8.18 0.93 22.41
C LEU A 78 9.25 1.21 23.45
N ARG A 79 9.99 0.17 23.83
CA ARG A 79 11.22 0.29 24.59
C ARG A 79 12.40 0.23 23.64
N VAL A 80 13.19 1.30 23.60
CA VAL A 80 14.37 1.41 22.74
C VAL A 80 15.63 1.22 23.60
N PRO A 81 16.47 0.21 23.30
CA PRO A 81 17.81 0.08 23.91
C PRO A 81 18.77 1.17 23.41
N PRO A 82 19.83 1.52 24.18
CA PRO A 82 20.24 0.96 25.46
C PRO A 82 19.55 1.58 26.70
N ASP A 83 19.08 2.83 26.60
CA ASP A 83 18.66 3.64 27.76
C ASP A 83 17.25 3.32 28.29
N ASN A 84 16.66 2.20 27.88
CA ASN A 84 15.29 1.80 28.22
C ASN A 84 14.23 2.90 27.96
N LEU A 85 14.47 3.76 26.96
CA LEU A 85 13.58 4.86 26.63
C LEU A 85 12.22 4.32 26.17
N ARG A 86 11.14 4.85 26.75
CA ARG A 86 9.76 4.53 26.37
C ARG A 86 9.29 5.58 25.38
N LEU A 87 9.04 5.17 24.15
CA LEU A 87 8.52 6.01 23.08
C LEU A 87 7.10 5.57 22.73
N GLU A 88 6.21 6.55 22.57
CA GLU A 88 4.88 6.33 22.02
C GLU A 88 4.92 6.61 20.52
N VAL A 89 4.61 5.59 19.71
CA VAL A 89 4.68 5.66 18.25
C VAL A 89 3.34 5.19 17.68
N VAL A 90 2.83 5.91 16.69
CA VAL A 90 1.56 5.57 16.02
C VAL A 90 1.70 4.22 15.31
N LYS A 91 0.65 3.39 15.32
CA LYS A 91 0.69 2.06 14.68
C LYS A 91 1.11 2.12 13.21
N SER A 92 0.65 3.14 12.48
CA SER A 92 0.97 3.36 11.06
C SER A 92 2.47 3.54 10.79
N SER A 93 3.24 3.96 11.78
CA SER A 93 4.68 4.22 11.63
C SER A 93 5.55 2.97 11.85
N VAL A 94 4.96 1.83 12.24
CA VAL A 94 5.67 0.56 12.40
C VAL A 94 5.68 -0.20 11.08
N VAL A 95 6.87 -0.50 10.56
CA VAL A 95 7.05 -1.04 9.20
C VAL A 95 7.12 -2.57 9.19
N SER A 96 7.75 -3.17 10.20
CA SER A 96 7.75 -4.63 10.34
C SER A 96 8.11 -5.09 11.75
N VAL A 97 7.69 -6.31 12.07
CA VAL A 97 8.39 -7.13 13.08
C VAL A 97 9.77 -7.39 12.53
N ALA A 98 10.81 -7.10 13.32
CA ALA A 98 12.09 -7.73 13.12
C ALA A 98 11.88 -9.19 13.50
N VAL A 99 11.47 -10.01 12.53
CA VAL A 99 11.77 -11.43 12.63
C VAL A 99 13.29 -11.44 12.73
N GLU A 100 13.81 -11.75 13.92
CA GLU A 100 15.19 -12.17 13.99
C GLU A 100 15.27 -13.32 13.00
N GLU A 101 15.87 -13.03 11.86
CA GLU A 101 16.45 -14.02 10.98
C GLU A 101 17.34 -14.84 11.90
N LYS A 102 16.78 -15.94 12.42
CA LYS A 102 17.55 -17.00 13.02
C LYS A 102 18.52 -17.38 11.92
N ALA A 103 19.73 -16.84 12.03
CA ALA A 103 20.88 -17.30 11.28
C ALA A 103 20.86 -18.83 11.36
N SER A 104 20.60 -19.43 10.21
CA SER A 104 20.63 -20.87 10.03
C SER A 104 22.03 -21.32 9.68
#